data_AF-A0A2E8UNM8-F1
#
_entry.id   AF-A0A2E8UNM8-F1
#
_cell.length_a   1.000
_cell.length_b   1.000
_cell.length_c   1.000
_cell.angle_alpha   90.00
_cell.angle_beta   90.00
_cell.angle_gamma   90.00
#
_symmetry.space_group_name_H-M   'P 1'
#
loop_
_entity.id
_entity.type
_entity.pdbx_description
1 polymer ?
#
loop_
_entity_poly.entity_id
_entity_poly.type
_entity_poly.pdbx_seq_one_letter_code
_entity_poly.pdbx_strand_id
1 'polypeptide(L)'
;APIYFRRPPDRDAFYGDNDLPDLAVRDGQWKFLCEYDGTEPELYNMKTDRGEKQNLAAKHPALVAKFTKACIAWHKSLPPDNGPNLVRSQKR
;
A
#
# COMPACT_ATOMS: atom_id res chain seq x y z
N ALA A 1 -16.14 7.21 4.62
CA ALA A 1 -15.82 5.78 4.48
C ALA A 1 -14.41 5.64 3.91
N PRO A 2 -13.65 4.58 4.26
CA PRO A 2 -12.32 4.35 3.71
C PRO A 2 -12.36 4.02 2.22
N ILE A 3 -11.35 4.46 1.48
CA ILE A 3 -11.15 4.15 0.06
C ILE A 3 -9.95 3.21 -0.03
N TYR A 4 -10.11 2.10 -0.72
CA TYR A 4 -9.03 1.13 -0.94
C TYR A 4 -8.62 1.12 -2.41
N PHE A 5 -7.34 0.87 -2.65
CA PHE A 5 -6.76 0.81 -3.98
C PHE A 5 -5.83 -0.39 -4.08
N ARG A 6 -5.85 -1.03 -5.25
CA ARG A 6 -4.95 -2.11 -5.64
C ARG A 6 -4.31 -1.69 -6.96
N ARG A 7 -2.99 -1.59 -6.97
CA ARG A 7 -2.21 -1.22 -8.15
C ARG A 7 -2.42 -2.28 -9.25
N PRO A 8 -2.56 -1.89 -10.52
CA PRO A 8 -2.52 -2.85 -11.62
C PRO A 8 -1.19 -3.63 -11.57
N PRO A 9 -1.25 -4.97 -11.64
CA PRO A 9 -0.08 -5.80 -11.39
C PRO A 9 1.01 -5.69 -12.46
N ASP A 10 0.71 -5.12 -13.63
CA ASP A 10 1.65 -4.80 -14.70
C ASP A 10 2.37 -3.44 -14.53
N ARG A 11 2.09 -2.71 -13.44
CA ARG A 11 2.59 -1.35 -13.19
C ARG A 11 3.36 -1.25 -11.89
N ASP A 12 4.39 -2.09 -11.72
CA ASP A 12 5.24 -2.12 -10.52
C ASP A 12 6.35 -1.04 -10.53
N ALA A 13 6.59 -0.43 -11.69
CA ALA A 13 7.59 0.63 -11.85
C ALA A 13 7.00 1.86 -12.55
N PHE A 14 7.36 3.06 -12.09
CA PHE A 14 6.93 4.33 -12.70
C PHE A 14 7.95 5.45 -12.43
N TYR A 15 8.34 6.21 -13.45
CA TYR A 15 9.25 7.36 -13.35
C TYR A 15 10.54 7.12 -12.53
N GLY A 16 11.15 5.95 -12.67
CA GLY A 16 12.43 5.62 -12.03
C GLY A 16 12.31 5.01 -10.63
N ASP A 17 11.09 4.88 -10.10
CA ASP A 17 10.79 3.99 -8.98
C ASP A 17 10.50 2.57 -9.51
N ASN A 18 11.12 1.57 -8.90
CA ASN A 18 11.07 0.16 -9.34
C ASN A 18 10.31 -0.74 -8.36
N ASP A 19 9.83 -0.23 -7.23
CA ASP A 19 9.14 -1.00 -6.19
C ASP A 19 7.98 -0.16 -5.64
N LEU A 20 6.88 -0.10 -6.40
CA LEU A 20 5.71 0.67 -6.01
C LEU A 20 4.76 -0.18 -5.16
N PRO A 21 4.20 0.36 -4.08
CA PRO A 21 3.32 -0.40 -3.20
C PRO A 21 2.07 -0.91 -3.92
N ASP A 22 1.75 -2.19 -3.69
CA ASP A 22 0.62 -2.88 -4.31
C ASP A 22 -0.74 -2.40 -3.79
N LEU A 23 -0.84 -2.18 -2.47
CA LEU A 23 -2.08 -1.89 -1.78
C LEU A 23 -2.04 -0.51 -1.13
N ALA A 24 -3.18 0.17 -1.13
CA ALA A 24 -3.34 1.42 -0.39
C ALA A 24 -4.73 1.56 0.23
N VAL A 25 -4.80 2.26 1.37
CA VAL A 25 -6.05 2.73 1.97
C VAL A 25 -5.95 4.20 2.35
N ARG A 26 -7.03 4.93 2.08
CA ARG A 26 -7.23 6.31 2.51
C ARG A 26 -8.41 6.36 3.47
N ASP A 27 -8.15 6.76 4.72
CA ASP A 27 -9.16 6.93 5.75
C ASP A 27 -8.93 8.23 6.55
N GLY A 28 -9.90 9.15 6.49
CA GLY A 28 -9.83 10.44 7.21
C GLY A 28 -8.62 11.28 6.82
N GLN A 29 -7.60 11.40 7.68
CA GLN A 29 -6.33 12.09 7.39
C GLN A 29 -5.17 11.15 7.01
N TRP A 30 -5.37 9.85 7.14
CA TRP A 30 -4.32 8.86 6.92
C TRP A 30 -4.36 8.28 5.52
N LYS A 31 -3.20 8.21 4.88
CA LYS A 31 -2.96 7.35 3.72
C LYS A 31 -1.97 6.28 4.16
N PHE A 32 -2.30 5.03 3.91
CA PHE A 32 -1.47 3.87 4.22
C PHE A 32 -1.22 3.08 2.96
N LEU A 33 0.01 2.58 2.78
CA LEU A 33 0.42 1.73 1.66
C LEU A 33 1.20 0.52 2.18
N CYS A 34 1.14 -0.60 1.44
CA CYS A 34 1.93 -1.80 1.70
C CYS A 34 1.91 -2.75 0.50
N GLU A 35 2.76 -3.76 0.54
CA GLU A 35 2.74 -4.92 -0.37
C GLU A 35 1.51 -5.83 -0.13
N TYR A 36 1.26 -6.78 -1.04
CA TYR A 36 0.16 -7.76 -0.91
C TYR A 36 0.16 -8.56 0.40
N ASP A 37 1.35 -8.81 0.96
CA ASP A 37 1.52 -9.53 2.22
C ASP A 37 1.57 -8.61 3.46
N GLY A 38 1.49 -7.30 3.25
CA GLY A 38 1.56 -6.29 4.30
C GLY A 38 2.97 -5.85 4.67
N THR A 39 3.99 -6.28 3.93
CA THR A 39 5.36 -5.77 4.07
C THR A 39 5.49 -4.36 3.51
N GLU A 40 6.64 -3.72 3.81
CA GLU A 40 6.96 -2.34 3.41
C GLU A 40 5.86 -1.32 3.75
N PRO A 41 5.42 -1.25 5.02
CA PRO A 41 4.34 -0.36 5.41
C PRO A 41 4.77 1.11 5.34
N GLU A 42 3.93 1.91 4.69
CA GLU A 42 4.06 3.35 4.63
C GLU A 42 2.81 4.03 5.20
N LEU A 43 3.00 5.08 6.00
CA LEU A 43 1.89 5.82 6.59
C LEU A 43 2.14 7.32 6.51
N TYR A 44 1.21 8.06 5.90
CA TYR A 44 1.30 9.49 5.69
C TYR A 44 0.09 10.22 6.27
N ASN A 45 0.34 11.42 6.80
CA ASN A 45 -0.72 12.33 7.23
C ASN A 45 -1.02 13.34 6.11
N MET A 46 -2.12 13.13 5.40
CA MET A 46 -2.50 13.92 4.23
C MET A 46 -2.96 15.35 4.56
N LYS A 47 -3.15 15.72 5.85
CA LYS A 47 -3.40 17.11 6.23
C LYS A 47 -2.12 17.94 6.26
N THR A 48 -1.03 17.35 6.72
CA THR A 48 0.26 18.04 6.95
C THR A 48 1.32 17.69 5.91
N ASP A 49 1.18 16.54 5.25
CA ASP A 49 2.14 15.99 4.30
C ASP A 49 1.41 15.45 3.06
N ARG A 50 0.90 16.38 2.24
CA ARG A 50 0.20 16.05 0.99
C ARG A 50 1.12 15.44 -0.08
N GLY A 51 2.43 15.64 0.07
CA GLY A 51 3.45 15.16 -0.86
C GLY A 51 4.10 13.84 -0.43
N GLU A 52 3.59 13.20 0.63
CA GLU A 52 4.05 11.88 1.10
C GLU A 52 5.57 11.84 1.35
N LYS A 53 6.09 12.90 1.95
CA LYS A 53 7.54 13.07 2.17
C LYS A 53 8.03 12.40 3.44
N GLN A 54 7.16 12.22 4.43
CA GLN A 54 7.53 11.72 5.74
C GLN A 54 6.73 10.46 6.09
N ASN A 55 7.37 9.30 5.94
CA ASN A 55 6.79 8.05 6.40
C ASN A 55 6.72 8.03 7.94
N LEU A 56 5.51 7.89 8.47
CA LEU A 56 5.19 7.86 9.90
C LEU A 56 4.90 6.44 10.42
N ALA A 57 5.08 5.39 9.60
CA ALA A 57 4.75 4.01 9.95
C ALA A 57 5.40 3.57 11.27
N ALA A 58 6.70 3.82 11.43
CA ALA A 58 7.46 3.48 12.65
C ALA A 58 6.96 4.23 13.90
N LYS A 59 6.32 5.40 13.74
CA LYS A 59 5.80 6.21 14.85
C LYS A 59 4.37 5.80 15.25
N HIS A 60 3.65 5.08 14.40
CA HIS A 60 2.26 4.68 14.65
C HIS A 60 2.01 3.19 14.36
N PRO A 61 2.69 2.26 15.06
CA PRO A 61 2.59 0.82 14.79
C PRO A 61 1.16 0.28 14.93
N ALA A 62 0.35 0.83 15.85
CA ALA A 62 -1.04 0.43 16.01
C ALA A 62 -1.92 0.81 14.80
N LEU A 63 -1.66 1.96 14.17
CA LEU A 63 -2.37 2.36 12.95
C LEU A 63 -1.93 1.51 11.76
N VAL A 64 -0.63 1.24 11.64
CA VAL A 64 -0.09 0.32 10.63
C VAL A 64 -0.78 -1.04 10.74
N ALA A 65 -0.76 -1.68 11.91
CA ALA A 65 -1.40 -2.98 12.10
C ALA A 65 -2.90 -2.98 11.74
N LYS A 66 -3.63 -1.90 12.10
CA LYS A 66 -5.04 -1.73 11.74
C LYS A 66 -5.23 -1.65 10.22
N PHE A 67 -4.47 -0.79 9.55
CA PHE A 67 -4.63 -0.55 8.11
C PHE A 67 -4.10 -1.72 7.28
N THR A 68 -2.99 -2.36 7.65
CA THR A 68 -2.51 -3.60 7.02
C THR A 68 -3.60 -4.67 7.03
N LYS A 69 -4.21 -4.93 8.20
CA LYS A 69 -5.29 -5.92 8.31
C LYS A 69 -6.48 -5.57 7.42
N ALA A 70 -6.88 -4.30 7.38
CA ALA A 70 -7.99 -3.83 6.56
C ALA A 70 -7.70 -3.92 5.05
N CYS A 71 -6.52 -3.48 4.61
CA CYS A 71 -6.06 -3.57 3.22
C CYS A 71 -6.03 -5.01 2.72
N ILE A 72 -5.39 -5.92 3.48
CA ILE A 72 -5.28 -7.32 3.09
C ILE A 72 -6.65 -8.00 3.05
N ALA A 73 -7.52 -7.72 4.04
CA ALA A 73 -8.87 -8.27 4.04
C ALA A 73 -9.69 -7.79 2.83
N TRP A 74 -9.58 -6.51 2.49
CA TRP A 74 -10.21 -5.97 1.29
C TRP A 74 -9.64 -6.59 0.00
N HIS A 75 -8.31 -6.69 -0.12
CA HIS A 75 -7.67 -7.31 -1.28
C HIS A 75 -8.15 -8.75 -1.49
N LYS A 76 -8.21 -9.55 -0.41
CA LYS A 76 -8.70 -10.94 -0.44
C LYS A 76 -10.20 -11.07 -0.75
N SER A 77 -10.98 -10.00 -0.60
CA SER A 77 -12.40 -9.98 -0.96
C SER A 77 -12.63 -9.79 -2.47
N LEU A 78 -11.61 -9.33 -3.20
CA LEU A 78 -11.66 -9.16 -4.64
C LEU A 78 -11.36 -10.48 -5.36
N PRO A 79 -11.77 -10.61 -6.64
CA PRO A 79 -11.28 -11.67 -7.49
C PRO A 79 -9.74 -11.68 -7.54
N PRO A 80 -9.13 -12.86 -7.61
CA PRO A 80 -7.69 -12.99 -7.74
C PRO A 80 -7.21 -12.25 -8.99
N ASP A 81 -6.12 -11.52 -8.85
CA ASP A 81 -5.39 -10.93 -9.97
C ASP A 81 -4.11 -11.75 -10.26
N ASN A 82 -3.34 -11.30 -11.25
CA ASN A 82 -2.05 -11.91 -11.58
C ASN A 82 -0.86 -11.25 -10.85
N GLY A 83 -1.11 -10.37 -9.88
CA GLY A 83 -0.09 -9.61 -9.14
C GLY A 83 0.97 -10.47 -8.48
N PRO A 84 0.60 -11.45 -7.64
CA PRO A 84 1.58 -12.32 -6.97
C PRO A 84 2.55 -13.05 -7.92
N ASN A 85 2.14 -13.29 -9.16
CA ASN A 85 2.97 -13.95 -10.18
C ASN A 85 3.88 -12.98 -10.93
N LEU A 86 3.50 -11.70 -11.06
CA LEU A 86 4.26 -10.69 -11.79
C LEU A 86 5.32 -10.01 -10.90
N VAL A 87 5.01 -9.76 -9.63
CA VAL A 87 5.92 -9.13 -8.65
C VAL A 87 7.19 -9.99 -8.42
N ARG A 88 7.08 -11.33 -8.53
CA ARG A 88 8.23 -12.24 -8.36
C ARG A 88 9.13 -12.36 -9.59
N SER A 89 8.67 -11.98 -10.77
CA SER A 89 9.40 -12.19 -12.02
C SER A 89 10.40 -11.07 -12.35
N GLN A 90 10.31 -9.90 -11.71
CA GLN A 90 11.20 -8.76 -11.94
C GLN A 90 12.34 -8.61 -10.93
N LYS A 91 12.34 -9.34 -9.81
CA LYS A 91 13.37 -9.26 -8.75
C LYS A 91 14.59 -10.18 -9.01
N ARG A 92 15.16 -10.20 -10.23
CA ARG A 92 16.44 -10.89 -10.55
C ARG A 92 17.58 -9.93 -10.80
#